data_AF-A0A7Y7TT51-F1
#
_entry.id   AF-A0A7Y7TT51-F1
#
_cell.length_a   1.000
_cell.length_b   1.000
_cell.length_c   1.000
_cell.angle_alpha   90.00
_cell.angle_beta   90.00
_cell.angle_gamma   90.00
#
_symmetry.space_group_name_H-M   'P 1'
#
loop_
_entity.id
_entity.type
_entity.pdbx_description
1 polymer ?
#
loop_
_entity_poly.entity_id
_entity_poly.type
_entity_poly.pdbx_seq_one_letter_code
_entity_poly.pdbx_strand_id
1 'polypeptide(L)'
;MAELSYKEACYGYMITVADEDNIVTAEEKYVIDHYFDQEFHFISLSASAKRHVGSELRIQAGKPGFYDMIVASMKKESKSKQMKAYQLVCKFVNMHYPENKSAWAVAELVRARLDFTPEEYHEFEVWKK
;
A
#
# COMPACT_ATOMS: atom_id res chain seq x y z
N MET A 1 5.49 -7.25 -18.62
CA MET A 1 4.30 -6.75 -17.89
C MET A 1 4.51 -5.28 -17.60
N ALA A 2 3.48 -4.43 -17.73
CA ALA A 2 3.63 -2.98 -17.56
C ALA A 2 4.07 -2.66 -16.12
N GLU A 3 5.05 -1.77 -15.96
CA GLU A 3 5.58 -1.37 -14.66
C GLU A 3 4.64 -0.33 -14.02
N LEU A 4 4.37 -0.48 -12.71
CA LEU A 4 3.57 0.50 -11.98
C LEU A 4 4.37 1.79 -11.79
N SER A 5 3.72 2.94 -11.96
CA SER A 5 4.25 4.20 -11.45
C SER A 5 4.32 4.17 -9.91
N TYR A 6 5.15 5.02 -9.30
CA TYR A 6 5.21 5.15 -7.84
C TYR A 6 3.84 5.40 -7.20
N LYS A 7 2.99 6.19 -7.87
CA LYS A 7 1.63 6.50 -7.41
C LYS A 7 0.76 5.24 -7.37
N GLU A 8 0.78 4.48 -8.46
CA GLU A 8 0.03 3.23 -8.60
C GLU A 8 0.55 2.17 -7.62
N ALA A 9 1.86 2.14 -7.36
CA ALA A 9 2.45 1.27 -6.35
C ALA A 9 1.99 1.63 -4.93
N CYS A 10 1.90 2.92 -4.58
CA CYS A 10 1.38 3.36 -3.28
C CYS A 10 -0.10 2.99 -3.11
N TYR A 11 -0.91 3.27 -4.14
CA TYR A 11 -2.33 2.94 -4.13
C TYR A 11 -2.56 1.41 -4.10
N GLY A 12 -1.77 0.66 -4.88
CA GLY A 12 -1.77 -0.80 -4.87
C GLY A 12 -1.37 -1.38 -3.51
N TYR A 13 -0.41 -0.76 -2.82
CA TYR A 13 -0.01 -1.18 -1.48
C TYR A 13 -1.15 -1.01 -0.47
N MET A 14 -1.88 0.10 -0.50
CA MET A 14 -3.07 0.30 0.34
C MET A 14 -4.17 -0.71 0.04
N ILE A 15 -4.43 -1.00 -1.24
CA ILE A 15 -5.39 -2.04 -1.64
C ILE A 15 -4.98 -3.40 -1.08
N THR A 16 -3.70 -3.75 -1.19
CA THR A 16 -3.22 -5.08 -0.79
C THR A 16 -3.34 -5.29 0.71
N VAL A 17 -3.19 -4.22 1.48
CA VAL A 17 -3.35 -4.23 2.93
C VAL A 17 -4.82 -4.36 3.34
N ALA A 18 -5.74 -3.78 2.57
CA ALA A 18 -7.19 -3.89 2.80
C ALA A 18 -7.80 -5.18 2.22
N ASP A 19 -7.04 -5.95 1.44
CA ASP A 19 -7.54 -7.15 0.75
C ASP A 19 -7.41 -8.40 1.62
N GLU A 20 -8.09 -8.42 2.76
CA GLU A 20 -7.96 -9.49 3.76
C GLU A 20 -8.61 -10.80 3.31
N ASP A 21 -9.76 -10.72 2.64
CA ASP A 21 -10.55 -11.87 2.18
C ASP A 21 -10.40 -12.14 0.66
N ASN A 22 -9.41 -11.53 0.01
CA ASN A 22 -9.36 -11.36 -1.46
C ASN A 22 -10.59 -10.59 -2.01
N ILE A 23 -11.31 -9.88 -1.13
CA ILE A 23 -12.47 -9.08 -1.45
C ILE A 23 -12.32 -7.69 -0.82
N VAL A 24 -11.82 -6.73 -1.61
CA VAL A 24 -12.05 -5.30 -1.31
C VAL A 24 -13.49 -4.94 -1.66
N THR A 25 -14.27 -4.59 -0.65
CA THR A 25 -15.65 -4.09 -0.76
C THR A 25 -15.69 -2.69 -1.37
N ALA A 26 -16.87 -2.25 -1.80
CA ALA A 26 -17.06 -0.88 -2.31
C ALA A 26 -16.78 0.18 -1.24
N GLU A 27 -17.08 -0.13 0.02
CA GLU A 27 -16.84 0.75 1.17
C GLU A 27 -15.34 0.89 1.46
N GLU A 28 -14.60 -0.21 1.51
CA GLU A 28 -13.14 -0.18 1.69
C GLU A 28 -12.45 0.54 0.55
N LYS A 29 -12.91 0.30 -0.70
CA LYS A 29 -12.41 1.04 -1.86
C LYS A 29 -12.66 2.54 -1.74
N TYR A 30 -13.85 2.94 -1.29
CA TYR A 30 -14.16 4.34 -1.05
C TYR A 30 -13.24 4.96 0.01
N VAL A 31 -13.00 4.24 1.11
CA VAL A 31 -12.10 4.68 2.19
C VAL A 31 -10.66 4.83 1.67
N ILE A 32 -10.16 3.87 0.90
CA ILE A 32 -8.83 3.93 0.26
C ILE A 32 -8.76 5.12 -0.69
N ASP A 33 -9.76 5.29 -1.57
CA ASP A 33 -9.79 6.39 -2.53
C ASP A 33 -9.79 7.75 -1.83
N HIS A 34 -10.60 7.89 -0.79
CA HIS A 34 -10.72 9.11 0.00
C HIS A 34 -9.42 9.42 0.75
N TYR A 35 -8.85 8.42 1.45
CA TYR A 35 -7.61 8.60 2.20
C TYR A 35 -6.42 8.87 1.28
N PHE A 36 -6.34 8.17 0.14
CA PHE A 36 -5.30 8.40 -0.84
C PHE A 36 -5.40 9.83 -1.39
N ASP A 37 -6.60 10.29 -1.78
CA ASP A 37 -6.75 11.64 -2.31
C ASP A 37 -6.49 12.74 -1.27
N GLN A 38 -6.71 12.45 0.02
CA GLN A 38 -6.38 13.35 1.14
C GLN A 38 -4.89 13.35 1.48
N GLU A 39 -4.26 12.21 1.77
CA GLU A 39 -2.86 12.22 2.18
C GLU A 39 -1.89 12.42 1.01
N PHE A 40 -2.32 12.13 -0.22
CA PHE A 40 -1.55 12.29 -1.45
C PHE A 40 -2.08 13.44 -2.33
N HIS A 41 -2.55 14.55 -1.74
CA HIS A 41 -3.02 15.74 -2.48
C HIS A 41 -2.05 16.22 -3.59
N PHE A 42 -0.74 16.03 -3.41
CA PHE A 42 0.32 16.39 -4.37
C PHE A 42 0.51 15.35 -5.50
N ILE A 43 -0.13 14.20 -5.38
CA ILE A 43 0.13 12.95 -6.11
C ILE A 43 -1.24 12.32 -6.46
N SER A 44 -2.15 13.10 -7.06
CA SER A 44 -3.45 12.53 -7.50
C SER A 44 -3.24 11.46 -8.59
N LEU A 45 -4.05 10.41 -8.51
CA LEU A 45 -4.20 9.38 -9.55
C LEU A 45 -5.49 9.63 -10.31
N SER A 46 -5.47 9.43 -11.63
CA SER A 46 -6.70 9.49 -12.41
C SER A 46 -7.64 8.35 -12.01
N ALA A 47 -8.95 8.57 -12.12
CA ALA A 47 -9.94 7.52 -11.87
C ALA A 47 -9.76 6.29 -12.79
N SER A 48 -9.09 6.46 -13.94
CA SER A 48 -8.70 5.36 -14.83
C SER A 48 -7.56 4.53 -14.24
N ALA A 49 -6.51 5.18 -13.72
CA ALA A 49 -5.38 4.50 -13.08
C ALA A 49 -5.80 3.78 -11.79
N LYS A 50 -6.65 4.42 -10.96
CA LYS A 50 -7.23 3.76 -9.78
C LYS A 50 -8.06 2.53 -10.15
N ARG A 51 -8.82 2.59 -11.26
CA ARG A 51 -9.52 1.43 -11.80
C ARG A 51 -8.54 0.36 -12.25
N HIS A 52 -7.54 0.69 -13.06
CA HIS A 52 -6.52 -0.26 -13.52
C HIS A 52 -5.86 -1.01 -12.34
N VAL A 53 -5.41 -0.29 -11.31
CA VAL A 53 -4.82 -0.93 -10.12
C VAL A 53 -5.87 -1.74 -9.33
N GLY A 54 -7.04 -1.16 -9.08
CA GLY A 54 -8.09 -1.76 -8.25
C GLY A 54 -8.88 -2.89 -8.90
N SER A 55 -8.86 -3.06 -10.23
CA SER A 55 -9.58 -4.13 -10.93
C SER A 55 -8.68 -5.08 -11.72
N GLU A 56 -7.63 -4.59 -12.40
CA GLU A 56 -6.79 -5.45 -13.25
C GLU A 56 -5.63 -6.08 -12.48
N LEU A 57 -5.09 -5.38 -11.48
CA LEU A 57 -4.01 -5.88 -10.64
C LEU A 57 -4.51 -6.54 -9.35
N ARG A 58 -5.70 -6.17 -8.86
CA ARG A 58 -6.38 -6.83 -7.73
C ARG A 58 -6.68 -8.32 -7.96
N ILE A 59 -6.95 -8.77 -9.20
CA ILE A 59 -7.10 -10.20 -9.51
C ILE A 59 -5.80 -10.98 -9.19
N GLN A 60 -4.70 -10.28 -8.96
CA GLN A 60 -3.40 -10.80 -8.53
C GLN A 60 -3.03 -10.44 -7.08
N ALA A 61 -3.86 -9.72 -6.33
CA ALA A 61 -3.67 -9.58 -4.90
C ALA A 61 -3.82 -10.98 -4.25
N GLY A 62 -2.78 -11.40 -3.53
CA GLY A 62 -2.59 -12.80 -3.11
C GLY A 62 -1.68 -13.65 -4.02
N LYS A 63 -1.37 -13.21 -5.25
CA LYS A 63 -0.33 -13.84 -6.09
C LYS A 63 1.03 -13.17 -5.83
N PRO A 64 2.13 -13.94 -5.77
CA PRO A 64 3.48 -13.40 -5.53
C PRO A 64 3.85 -12.21 -6.43
N GLY A 65 3.39 -12.24 -7.69
CA GLY A 65 3.73 -11.24 -8.70
C GLY A 65 3.24 -9.82 -8.42
N PHE A 66 2.12 -9.63 -7.73
CA PHE A 66 1.62 -8.26 -7.47
C PHE A 66 2.43 -7.54 -6.39
N TYR A 67 2.77 -8.25 -5.31
CA TYR A 67 3.70 -7.74 -4.29
C TYR A 67 5.07 -7.40 -4.89
N ASP A 68 5.57 -8.27 -5.78
CA ASP A 68 6.84 -8.05 -6.47
C ASP A 68 6.78 -6.79 -7.35
N MET A 69 5.66 -6.52 -8.02
CA MET A 69 5.48 -5.30 -8.80
C MET A 69 5.48 -4.04 -7.93
N ILE A 70 4.77 -4.05 -6.80
CA ILE A 70 4.74 -2.91 -5.86
C ILE A 70 6.15 -2.63 -5.35
N VAL A 71 6.85 -3.68 -4.87
CA VAL A 71 8.21 -3.56 -4.34
C VAL A 71 9.17 -3.10 -5.42
N ALA A 72 9.13 -3.68 -6.62
CA ALA A 72 10.01 -3.30 -7.72
C ALA A 72 9.82 -1.83 -8.14
N SER A 73 8.57 -1.35 -8.19
CA SER A 73 8.29 0.05 -8.49
C SER A 73 8.72 0.99 -7.37
N MET A 74 8.57 0.60 -6.10
CA MET A 74 9.06 1.39 -4.96
C MET A 74 10.58 1.43 -4.88
N LYS A 75 11.28 0.32 -5.16
CA LYS A 75 12.76 0.25 -5.12
C LYS A 75 13.45 1.20 -6.11
N LYS A 76 12.76 1.63 -7.17
CA LYS A 76 13.26 2.61 -8.14
C LYS A 76 13.27 4.04 -7.60
N GLU A 77 12.52 4.30 -6.53
CA GLU A 77 12.40 5.62 -5.92
C GLU A 77 13.42 5.80 -4.79
N SER A 78 13.63 7.04 -4.35
CA SER A 78 14.52 7.33 -3.23
C SER A 78 14.02 6.68 -1.93
N LYS A 79 14.94 6.33 -1.02
CA LYS A 79 14.60 5.79 0.31
C LYS A 79 13.59 6.65 1.06
N SER A 80 13.69 7.98 0.95
CA SER A 80 12.72 8.92 1.53
C SER A 80 11.29 8.71 0.99
N LYS A 81 11.12 8.50 -0.32
CA LYS A 81 9.81 8.19 -0.92
C LYS A 81 9.31 6.81 -0.49
N GLN A 82 10.18 5.80 -0.50
CA GLN A 82 9.82 4.47 -0.02
C GLN A 82 9.32 4.52 1.43
N MET A 83 10.02 5.26 2.30
CA MET A 83 9.64 5.44 3.70
C MET A 83 8.31 6.18 3.84
N LYS A 84 8.10 7.21 3.00
CA LYS A 84 6.84 7.96 3.01
C LYS A 84 5.66 7.08 2.62
N ALA A 85 5.82 6.23 1.61
CA ALA A 85 4.80 5.26 1.22
C ALA A 85 4.48 4.28 2.36
N TYR A 86 5.53 3.75 3.01
CA TYR A 86 5.37 2.85 4.15
C TYR A 86 4.67 3.51 5.35
N GLN A 87 5.09 4.73 5.70
CA GLN A 87 4.46 5.53 6.75
C GLN A 87 2.95 5.71 6.48
N LEU A 88 2.59 6.06 5.25
CA LEU A 88 1.20 6.31 4.87
C LEU A 88 0.35 5.04 4.97
N VAL A 89 0.91 3.89 4.58
CA VAL A 89 0.24 2.61 4.77
C VAL A 89 0.12 2.25 6.25
N CYS A 90 1.15 2.44 7.07
CA CYS A 90 1.04 2.20 8.51
C CYS A 90 -0.02 3.08 9.19
N LYS A 91 -0.12 4.35 8.80
CA LYS A 91 -1.20 5.23 9.26
C LYS A 91 -2.57 4.69 8.83
N PHE A 92 -2.70 4.31 7.57
CA PHE A 92 -3.95 3.77 7.03
C PHE A 92 -4.39 2.51 7.79
N VAL A 93 -3.48 1.55 8.00
CA VAL A 93 -3.73 0.35 8.81
C VAL A 93 -4.15 0.72 10.22
N ASN A 94 -3.39 1.56 10.91
CA ASN A 94 -3.71 1.93 12.28
C ASN A 94 -5.08 2.65 12.41
N MET A 95 -5.50 3.44 11.42
CA MET A 95 -6.77 4.15 11.51
C MET A 95 -7.98 3.29 11.12
N HIS A 96 -7.84 2.44 10.12
CA HIS A 96 -8.96 1.71 9.52
C HIS A 96 -8.99 0.22 9.88
N TYR A 97 -7.84 -0.34 10.23
CA TYR A 97 -7.64 -1.76 10.54
C TYR A 97 -6.71 -1.96 11.76
N PRO A 98 -6.88 -1.23 12.88
CA PRO A 98 -5.91 -1.22 13.99
C PRO A 98 -5.63 -2.61 14.56
N GLU A 99 -6.69 -3.40 14.77
CA GLU A 99 -6.62 -4.74 15.35
C GLU A 99 -6.35 -5.83 14.29
N ASN A 100 -6.22 -5.44 13.01
CA ASN A 100 -6.10 -6.41 11.93
C ASN A 100 -4.66 -6.87 11.72
N LYS A 101 -4.37 -8.06 12.23
CA LYS A 101 -3.05 -8.69 12.12
C LYS A 101 -2.65 -9.01 10.68
N SER A 102 -3.61 -9.30 9.80
CA SER A 102 -3.34 -9.61 8.38
C SER A 102 -2.88 -8.36 7.63
N ALA A 103 -3.56 -7.22 7.85
CA ALA A 103 -3.19 -5.93 7.28
C ALA A 103 -1.77 -5.51 7.72
N TRP A 104 -1.45 -5.67 9.01
CA TRP A 104 -0.10 -5.42 9.53
C TRP A 104 0.95 -6.38 8.96
N ALA A 105 0.64 -7.67 8.80
CA ALA A 105 1.55 -8.65 8.22
C ALA A 105 1.90 -8.31 6.75
N VAL A 106 0.94 -7.83 5.96
CA VAL A 106 1.19 -7.35 4.59
C VAL A 106 2.10 -6.12 4.61
N ALA A 107 1.84 -5.17 5.53
CA ALA A 107 2.68 -3.99 5.67
C ALA A 107 4.14 -4.39 6.00
N GLU A 108 4.34 -5.30 6.94
CA GLU A 108 5.66 -5.84 7.31
C GLU A 108 6.36 -6.61 6.19
N LEU A 109 5.61 -7.36 5.38
CA LEU A 109 6.16 -8.11 4.25
C LEU A 109 6.76 -7.16 3.19
N VAL A 110 6.04 -6.10 2.84
CA VAL A 110 6.55 -5.10 1.88
C VAL A 110 7.72 -4.34 2.49
N ARG A 111 7.65 -3.96 3.78
CA ARG A 111 8.78 -3.35 4.51
C ARG A 111 10.04 -4.20 4.45
N ALA A 112 9.93 -5.49 4.79
CA ALA A 112 11.07 -6.42 4.76
C ALA A 112 11.67 -6.51 3.36
N ARG A 113 10.83 -6.50 2.32
CA ARG A 113 11.26 -6.54 0.92
C ARG A 113 11.86 -5.22 0.42
N LEU A 114 11.57 -4.08 1.06
CA LEU A 114 12.20 -2.78 0.79
C LEU A 114 13.53 -2.59 1.54
N ASP A 115 13.97 -3.62 2.28
CA ASP A 115 15.23 -3.65 3.00
C ASP A 115 15.36 -2.47 3.98
N PHE A 116 14.32 -2.23 4.78
CA PHE A 116 14.35 -1.21 5.84
C PHE A 116 14.96 -1.77 7.13
N THR A 117 15.86 -1.01 7.75
CA THR A 117 16.47 -1.38 9.04
C THR A 117 15.50 -1.09 10.19
N PRO A 118 15.57 -1.81 11.32
CA PRO A 118 14.71 -1.59 12.49
C PRO A 118 14.56 -0.12 12.90
N GLU A 119 15.67 0.64 12.86
CA GLU A 119 15.71 2.05 13.23
C GLU A 119 14.89 2.92 12.28
N GLU A 120 14.82 2.57 11.00
CA GLU A 120 14.11 3.34 9.98
C GLU A 120 12.58 3.25 10.12
N TYR A 121 12.05 2.19 10.74
CA TYR A 121 10.60 1.97 10.84
C TYR A 121 10.06 1.86 12.27
N HIS A 122 10.94 1.92 13.27
CA HIS A 122 10.57 1.79 14.69
C HIS A 122 9.46 2.76 15.10
N GLU A 123 9.50 4.00 14.59
CA GLU A 123 8.49 5.03 14.88
C GLU A 123 7.09 4.72 14.32
N PHE A 124 6.97 3.78 13.39
CA PHE A 124 5.70 3.34 12.82
C PHE A 124 5.14 2.09 13.51
N GLU A 125 6.00 1.25 14.11
CA GLU A 125 5.54 0.07 14.84
C GLU A 125 4.84 0.41 16.15
N VAL A 126 5.21 1.53 16.78
CA VAL A 126 4.52 2.05 17.96
C VAL A 126 3.06 2.44 17.69
N TRP A 127 2.64 2.46 16.42
CA TRP A 127 1.24 2.68 16.05
C TRP A 127 0.41 1.40 16.00
N LYS A 128 1.02 0.22 16.13
CA LYS A 128 0.28 -1.04 16.30
C LYS A 128 -0.45 -0.99 17.64
N LYS A 129 -1.77 -0.80 17.62
CA LYS A 129 -2.61 -0.76 18.81
C LYS A 129 -3.26 -2.10 19.10
#